data_AF-A0A0P1IRS2-F1
#
_entry.id   AF-A0A0P1IRS2-F1
#
_cell.length_a   1.000
_cell.length_b   1.000
_cell.length_c   1.000
_cell.angle_alpha   90.00
_cell.angle_beta   90.00
_cell.angle_gamma   90.00
#
_symmetry.space_group_name_H-M   'P 1'
#
loop_
_entity.id
_entity.type
_entity.pdbx_description
1 polymer ?
#
loop_
_entity_poly.entity_id
_entity_poly.type
_entity_poly.pdbx_seq_one_letter_code
_entity_poly.pdbx_strand_id
1 'polypeptide(L)' 'MTQYIHRDIEIECAGPAQRVLSGWTARALRQIADKLERDEFQDGHHDVTDRHGKKLGSVYFDFSEGHQYDDNES' A
#
# COMPACT_ATOMS: atom_id res chain seq x y z
N MET A 1 -20.41 -6.36 -17.86
CA MET A 1 -20.23 -5.00 -17.34
C MET A 1 -18.85 -4.96 -16.72
N THR A 2 -17.98 -4.05 -17.16
CA THR A 2 -16.60 -3.96 -16.67
C THR A 2 -16.54 -2.90 -15.59
N GLN A 3 -15.94 -3.22 -14.44
CA GLN A 3 -15.70 -2.25 -13.37
C GLN A 3 -14.25 -1.78 -13.44
N TYR A 4 -14.04 -0.49 -13.24
CA TYR A 4 -12.71 0.14 -13.20
C TYR A 4 -12.48 0.68 -11.80
N ILE A 5 -11.28 0.46 -11.27
CA ILE A 5 -10.84 1.02 -9.99
C ILE A 5 -9.49 1.70 -10.19
N HIS A 6 -9.36 2.92 -9.68
CA HIS A 6 -8.08 3.61 -9.52
C HIS A 6 -7.72 3.60 -8.04
N ARG A 7 -6.47 3.28 -7.72
CA ARG A 7 -5.99 3.08 -6.35
C ARG A 7 -4.55 3.58 -6.22
N ASP A 8 -4.32 4.45 -5.26
CA ASP A 8 -2.98 4.91 -4.89
C ASP A 8 -2.49 4.19 -3.63
N ILE A 9 -1.25 3.70 -3.70
CA ILE A 9 -0.57 3.03 -2.58
C ILE A 9 0.82 3.64 -2.45
N GLU A 10 1.07 4.30 -1.33
CA GLU A 10 2.38 4.83 -0.97
C GLU A 10 2.95 4.07 0.22
N ILE A 11 4.22 3.66 0.14
CA ILE A 11 4.89 2.89 1.19
C ILE A 11 6.22 3.55 1.55
N GLU A 12 6.35 3.90 2.83
CA GLU A 12 7.60 4.40 3.40
C GLU A 12 8.14 3.41 4.42
N CYS A 13 9.41 2.99 4.29
CA CYS A 13 10.05 2.00 5.16
C CYS A 13 11.42 2.49 5.64
N ALA A 14 11.75 2.21 6.90
CA ALA A 14 13.05 2.54 7.50
C ALA A 14 13.75 1.29 8.06
N GLY A 15 15.07 1.19 7.84
CA GLY A 15 15.82 -0.02 8.19
C GLY A 15 17.34 0.12 8.07
N PRO A 16 18.08 -0.87 8.58
CA PRO A 16 19.54 -0.76 8.76
C PRO A 16 20.35 -0.90 7.47
N ALA A 17 19.76 -1.43 6.41
CA ALA A 17 20.41 -1.59 5.10
C ALA A 17 19.36 -1.72 3.99
N GLN A 18 19.71 -1.26 2.79
CA GLN A 18 18.82 -1.31 1.62
C GLN A 18 18.38 -2.74 1.26
N ARG A 19 19.30 -3.71 1.27
CA ARG A 19 18.96 -5.12 0.97
C ARG A 19 17.95 -5.70 1.96
N VAL A 20 18.06 -5.31 3.23
CA VAL A 20 17.13 -5.72 4.29
C VAL A 20 15.77 -5.06 4.04
N LEU A 21 15.75 -3.77 3.75
CA LEU A 21 14.56 -3.01 3.38
C LEU A 21 13.83 -3.63 2.19
N SER A 22 14.52 -3.98 1.10
CA SER A 22 13.88 -4.62 -0.07
C SER A 22 13.17 -5.92 0.29
N GLY A 23 13.78 -6.76 1.14
CA GLY A 23 13.16 -7.99 1.60
C GLY A 23 11.95 -7.75 2.50
N TRP A 24 12.02 -6.75 3.39
CA TRP A 24 10.92 -6.35 4.26
C TRP A 24 9.77 -5.74 3.46
N THR A 25 10.03 -4.82 2.55
CA THR A 25 9.04 -4.21 1.67
C THR A 25 8.33 -5.26 0.82
N ALA A 26 9.06 -6.22 0.21
CA ALA A 26 8.44 -7.30 -0.56
C ALA A 26 7.55 -8.23 0.29
N ARG A 27 7.86 -8.38 1.58
CA ARG A 27 7.01 -9.14 2.51
C ARG A 27 5.78 -8.31 2.93
N ALA A 28 5.97 -7.03 3.21
CA ALA A 28 4.90 -6.11 3.55
C ALA A 28 3.87 -6.00 2.41
N LEU A 29 4.32 -5.86 1.16
CA LEU A 29 3.45 -5.82 -0.02
C LEU A 29 2.57 -7.06 -0.14
N ARG A 30 3.11 -8.26 0.14
CA ARG A 30 2.31 -9.50 0.14
C ARG A 30 1.26 -9.49 1.25
N GLN A 31 1.63 -9.06 2.46
CA GLN A 31 0.67 -8.95 3.56
C GLN A 31 -0.40 -7.89 3.31
N ILE A 32 -0.02 -6.78 2.68
CA ILE A 32 -0.96 -5.74 2.25
C ILE A 32 -1.95 -6.32 1.25
N ALA A 33 -1.48 -7.05 0.23
CA ALA A 33 -2.35 -7.71 -0.73
C ALA A 33 -3.32 -8.68 -0.05
N ASP A 34 -2.81 -9.57 0.82
CA ASP A 34 -3.65 -10.52 1.58
C ASP A 34 -4.74 -9.82 2.41
N LYS A 35 -4.44 -8.65 2.98
CA LYS A 35 -5.37 -7.85 3.78
C LYS A 35 -6.37 -7.07 2.92
N LEU A 36 -5.94 -6.54 1.78
CA LEU A 36 -6.81 -5.88 0.80
C LEU A 36 -7.89 -6.86 0.30
N GLU A 37 -7.52 -8.10 -0.02
CA GLU A 37 -8.46 -9.15 -0.44
C GLU A 37 -9.48 -9.53 0.64
N ARG A 38 -9.22 -9.18 1.89
CA ARG A 38 -10.09 -9.44 3.05
C ARG A 38 -10.87 -8.20 3.50
N ASP A 39 -10.80 -7.10 2.75
CA ASP A 39 -11.40 -5.82 3.10
C ASP A 39 -10.95 -5.31 4.50
N GLU A 40 -9.70 -5.59 4.89
CA GLU A 40 -9.15 -5.24 6.21
C GLU A 40 -8.54 -3.82 6.27
N PHE A 41 -8.60 -3.05 5.18
CA PHE A 41 -8.10 -1.67 5.12
C PHE A 41 -9.22 -0.66 4.90
N GLN A 42 -8.95 0.57 5.31
CA GLN A 42 -9.80 1.75 5.10
C GLN A 42 -8.92 2.88 4.56
N ASP A 43 -9.52 3.96 4.07
CA ASP A 43 -8.77 5.15 3.66
C ASP A 43 -7.87 5.66 4.80
N GLY A 44 -6.68 6.12 4.44
CA GLY A 44 -5.74 6.71 5.38
C GLY A 44 -4.47 5.89 5.62
N HIS A 45 -3.75 6.26 6.68
CA HIS A 45 -2.47 5.66 7.04
C HIS A 45 -2.64 4.41 7.90
N HIS A 46 -1.89 3.36 7.55
CA HIS A 46 -1.80 2.11 8.30
C HIS A 46 -0.35 1.75 8.57
N ASP A 47 -0.09 1.17 9.74
CA ASP A 47 1.25 0.70 10.08
C ASP A 47 1.60 -0.58 9.33
N VAL A 48 2.80 -0.59 8.76
CA VAL A 48 3.41 -1.80 8.20
C VAL A 48 4.30 -2.41 9.28
N THR A 49 3.98 -3.63 9.70
CA THR A 49 4.70 -4.34 10.75
C THR A 49 5.35 -5.62 10.24
N ASP A 50 6.43 -6.06 10.88
CA ASP A 50 6.98 -7.39 10.65
C ASP A 50 6.11 -8.47 11.32
N ARG A 51 6.51 -9.73 11.16
CA ARG A 51 5.82 -10.88 11.78
C ARG A 51 5.80 -10.87 13.31
N HIS A 52 6.60 -10.02 13.95
CA HIS A 52 6.68 -9.84 15.40
C HIS A 52 5.94 -8.58 15.86
N GLY A 53 5.24 -7.88 14.97
CA GLY A 53 4.52 -6.64 15.28
C GLY A 53 5.42 -5.40 15.35
N LYS A 54 6.71 -5.51 15.01
CA LYS A 54 7.60 -4.34 14.98
C LYS A 54 7.27 -3.49 13.76
N LYS A 55 7.02 -2.19 13.97
CA LYS A 55 6.82 -1.23 12.88
C LYS A 55 8.07 -1.15 12.00
N LEU A 56 7.85 -1.34 10.70
CA LEU A 56 8.83 -1.22 9.62
C LEU A 56 8.65 0.11 8.88
N GLY A 57 7.42 0.62 8.88
CA GLY A 57 7.01 1.73 8.05
C GLY A 57 5.51 1.99 8.17
N SER A 58 4.99 2.73 7.20
CA SER A 58 3.56 2.97 7.04
C SER A 58 3.17 2.90 5.57
N VAL A 59 1.92 2.55 5.32
CA VAL A 59 1.27 2.60 4.02
C VAL A 59 0.12 3.60 4.09
N TYR A 60 -0.10 4.36 3.02
CA TYR A 60 -1.31 5.15 2.84
C TYR A 60 -2.17 4.51 1.76
N PHE A 61 -3.47 4.38 2.02
CA PHE A 61 -4.44 3.97 1.01
C PHE A 61 -5.40 5.11 0.71
N ASP A 62 -5.60 5.33 -0.58
CA ASP A 62 -6.71 6.12 -1.11
C ASP A 62 -7.66 5.19 -1.88
N PHE A 63 -8.75 4.81 -1.23
CA PHE A 63 -9.87 4.10 -1.85
C PHE A 63 -10.99 5.04 -2.29
N SER A 64 -10.80 6.37 -2.23
CA SER A 64 -11.74 7.28 -2.86
C SER A 64 -11.89 6.91 -4.35
N GLU A 65 -13.10 6.97 -4.86
CA GLU A 65 -13.34 6.74 -6.28
C GLU A 65 -12.68 7.88 -7.06
N GLY A 66 -11.48 7.61 -7.58
CA GLY A 66 -10.74 8.58 -8.38
C GLY A 66 -11.54 8.93 -9.63
N HIS A 67 -11.94 10.19 -9.73
CA HIS A 67 -12.31 10.84 -10.97
C HIS A 67 -11.33 10.41 -12.06
N GLN A 68 -11.86 9.96 -13.20
CA GLN A 68 -11.09 9.75 -14.41
C GLN A 68 -10.40 11.08 -14.73
N TYR A 69 -9.12 11.22 -14.38
CA TYR A 69 -8.29 12.27 -14.94
C TYR A 69 -8.18 11.91 -16.43
N ASP A 70 -9.02 12.55 -17.25
CA ASP A 70 -8.80 12.55 -18.69
C ASP A 70 -7.44 13.23 -18.90
N ASP A 71 -6.42 12.41 -19.17
CA ASP A 71 -5.09 12.83 -19.64
C ASP A 71 -5.21 13.45 -21.05
N ASN A 72 -5.95 14.55 -21.14
CA ASN A 72 -6.15 15.34 -22.35
C ASN A 72 -5.99 16.82 -22.00
N GLU A 73 -4.81 17.18 -21.47
CA GLU A 73 -4.29 18.53 -21.64
C GLU A 73 -3.16 18.50 -22.68
N SER A 74 -3.37 19.35 -23.69
CA SER A 74 -2.61 19.49 -24.94
C SER A 74 -1.28 20.22 -24.79
#